data_AF-A0A6A4T5L6-F1
#
_entry.id   AF-A0A6A4T5L6-F1
#
_cell.length_a   1.000
_cell.length_b   1.000
_cell.length_c   1.000
_cell.angle_alpha   90.00
_cell.angle_beta   90.00
_cell.angle_gamma   90.00
#
_symmetry.space_group_name_H-M   'P 1'
#
loop_
_entity.id
_entity.type
_entity.pdbx_description
1 polymer ?
#
loop_
_entity_poly.entity_id
_entity_poly.type
_entity_poly.pdbx_seq_one_letter_code
_entity_poly.pdbx_strand_id
1 'polypeptide(L)'
;MLVENHHESFVTRFRDLQLKRPQILFLVDPFNAETDCLKAPLVTDEAAAELEMIDLCEEDQLKPALREETTEFWKSVPMEKYPNVKRAALKILSMFG
;
A
#
# COMPACT_ATOMS: atom_id res chain seq x y z
N MET A 1 11.11 12.99 29.74
CA MET A 1 9.84 12.98 30.47
C MET A 1 8.66 13.62 29.72
N LEU A 2 8.61 14.94 29.47
CA LEU A 2 7.48 15.56 28.74
C LEU A 2 7.35 15.06 27.28
N VAL A 3 8.47 14.98 26.56
CA VAL A 3 8.51 14.53 25.16
C VAL A 3 8.07 13.06 25.01
N GLU A 4 8.49 12.18 25.92
CA GLU A 4 8.08 10.76 25.92
C GLU A 4 6.58 10.61 26.17
N ASN A 5 6.02 11.40 27.09
CA ASN A 5 4.59 11.39 27.40
C ASN A 5 3.75 11.88 26.20
N HIS A 6 4.24 12.88 25.48
CA HIS A 6 3.62 13.33 24.23
C HIS A 6 3.74 12.29 23.10
N HIS A 7 4.85 11.55 23.04
CA HIS A 7 5.05 10.50 22.06
C HIS A 7 4.12 9.30 22.31
N GLU A 8 4.03 8.81 23.55
CA GLU A 8 3.10 7.73 23.90
C GLU A 8 1.65 8.15 23.67
N SER A 9 1.28 9.39 24.01
CA SER A 9 -0.04 9.93 23.73
C SER A 9 -0.36 9.95 22.23
N PHE A 10 0.61 10.35 21.40
CA PHE A 10 0.48 10.33 19.95
C PHE A 10 0.33 8.90 19.40
N VAL A 11 1.24 8.00 19.76
CA VAL A 11 1.20 6.59 19.31
C VAL A 11 -0.11 5.92 19.69
N THR A 12 -0.57 6.13 20.93
CA THR A 12 -1.85 5.58 21.40
C THR A 12 -3.02 6.14 20.61
N ARG A 13 -3.05 7.45 20.39
CA ARG A 13 -4.14 8.13 19.66
C ARG A 13 -4.19 7.72 18.18
N PHE A 14 -3.05 7.43 17.56
CA PHE A 14 -2.95 7.06 16.16
C PHE A 14 -2.62 5.58 15.95
N ARG A 15 -2.96 4.73 16.94
CA ARG A 15 -2.64 3.29 16.90
C ARG A 15 -3.17 2.62 15.64
N ASP A 16 -4.40 2.92 15.25
CA ASP A 16 -5.02 2.33 14.05
C ASP A 16 -4.27 2.73 12.77
N LEU A 17 -3.78 3.97 12.70
CA LEU A 17 -2.95 4.44 11.59
C LEU A 17 -1.61 3.70 11.55
N GLN A 18 -0.99 3.46 12.72
CA GLN A 18 0.25 2.68 12.81
C GLN A 18 0.02 1.24 12.34
N LEU A 19 -1.10 0.62 12.72
CA LEU A 19 -1.47 -0.74 12.27
C LEU A 19 -1.73 -0.81 10.76
N LYS A 20 -2.17 0.30 10.15
CA LYS A 20 -2.41 0.40 8.70
C LYS A 20 -1.23 0.94 7.90
N ARG A 21 -0.12 1.26 8.56
CA ARG A 21 1.07 1.82 7.94
C ARG A 21 1.59 0.99 6.75
N PRO A 22 1.64 -0.35 6.80
CA PRO A 22 2.07 -1.14 5.65
C PRO A 22 1.18 -0.94 4.42
N GLN A 23 -0.15 -0.91 4.60
CA GLN A 23 -1.08 -0.70 3.49
C GLN A 23 -1.07 0.74 2.96
N ILE A 24 -0.78 1.71 3.83
CA ILE A 24 -0.57 3.11 3.41
C ILE A 24 0.70 3.22 2.57
N LEU A 25 1.80 2.61 3.04
CA LEU A 25 3.07 2.61 2.31
C LEU A 25 2.92 1.92 0.95
N PHE A 26 2.24 0.78 0.91
CA PHE A 26 1.83 0.11 -0.32
C PHE A 26 1.15 1.06 -1.31
N LEU A 27 0.20 1.89 -0.86
CA LEU A 27 -0.50 2.80 -1.76
C LEU A 27 0.36 3.94 -2.28
N VAL A 28 1.18 4.55 -1.41
CA VAL A 28 1.91 5.79 -1.73
C VAL A 28 3.32 5.56 -2.28
N ASP A 29 3.89 4.39 -2.01
CA ASP A 29 5.21 3.95 -2.45
C ASP A 29 5.28 2.42 -2.57
N PRO A 30 4.51 1.81 -3.51
CA PRO A 30 4.47 0.37 -3.71
C PRO A 30 5.83 -0.26 -4.00
N PHE A 31 6.79 0.52 -4.54
CA PHE A 31 8.12 0.03 -4.91
C PHE A 31 9.06 -0.20 -3.73
N ASN A 32 8.75 0.39 -2.57
CA ASN A 32 9.50 0.21 -1.32
C ASN A 32 8.64 -0.42 -0.21
N ALA A 33 7.44 -0.87 -0.55
CA ALA A 33 6.54 -1.52 0.40
C ALA A 33 6.98 -2.96 0.69
N GLU A 34 6.63 -3.46 1.87
CA GLU A 34 6.77 -4.88 2.19
C GLU A 34 5.92 -5.71 1.22
N THR A 35 6.50 -6.75 0.63
CA THR A 35 5.83 -7.57 -0.40
C THR A 35 4.63 -8.33 0.15
N ASP A 36 4.65 -8.63 1.45
CA ASP A 36 3.61 -9.38 2.12
C ASP A 36 2.56 -8.49 2.83
N CYS A 37 2.56 -7.18 2.58
CA CYS A 37 1.68 -6.20 3.26
C CYS A 37 0.18 -6.37 2.95
N LEU A 38 -0.15 -7.07 1.87
CA LEU A 38 -1.51 -7.36 1.43
C LEU A 38 -1.98 -8.70 2.01
N LYS A 39 -2.87 -8.63 3.00
CA LYS A 39 -3.45 -9.80 3.68
C LYS A 39 -4.97 -9.87 3.50
N ALA A 40 -5.57 -11.01 3.83
CA ALA A 40 -7.03 -11.12 3.93
C ALA A 40 -7.60 -10.04 4.89
N PRO A 41 -8.77 -9.44 4.58
CA PRO A 41 -9.65 -9.69 3.44
C PRO A 41 -9.42 -8.72 2.25
N LEU A 42 -8.23 -8.09 2.14
CA LEU A 42 -7.93 -7.21 1.00
C LEU A 42 -7.68 -8.01 -0.26
N VAL A 43 -6.98 -9.14 -0.13
CA VAL A 43 -6.72 -10.13 -1.18
C VAL A 43 -7.26 -11.48 -0.76
N THR A 44 -7.62 -12.32 -1.73
CA THR A 44 -8.09 -13.70 -1.52
C THR A 44 -6.96 -14.72 -1.65
N ASP A 45 -5.93 -14.38 -2.42
CA ASP A 45 -4.73 -15.19 -2.62
C ASP A 45 -3.52 -14.33 -2.25
N GLU A 46 -3.00 -14.51 -1.04
CA GLU A 46 -1.87 -13.73 -0.51
C GLU A 46 -0.57 -14.05 -1.24
N ALA A 47 -0.35 -15.31 -1.61
CA ALA A 47 0.87 -15.73 -2.30
C ALA A 47 0.94 -15.16 -3.71
N ALA A 48 -0.18 -15.16 -4.44
CA ALA A 48 -0.25 -14.51 -5.75
C ALA A 48 -0.03 -12.99 -5.64
N ALA A 49 -0.61 -12.35 -4.63
CA ALA A 49 -0.40 -10.92 -4.39
C ALA A 49 1.06 -10.58 -4.05
N GLU A 50 1.73 -11.43 -3.26
CA GLU A 50 3.13 -11.26 -2.90
C GLU A 50 4.05 -11.38 -4.13
N LEU A 51 3.79 -12.34 -5.02
CA LEU A 51 4.51 -12.46 -6.29
C LEU A 51 4.31 -11.22 -7.18
N GLU A 52 3.06 -10.75 -7.30
CA GLU A 52 2.75 -9.51 -8.03
C GLU A 52 3.47 -8.29 -7.44
N MET A 53 3.60 -8.21 -6.11
CA MET A 53 4.34 -7.13 -5.43
C MET A 53 5.83 -7.18 -5.75
N ILE A 54 6.44 -8.36 -5.73
CA ILE A 54 7.85 -8.55 -6.10
C ILE A 54 8.07 -8.05 -7.53
N ASP A 55 7.25 -8.51 -8.48
CA ASP A 55 7.33 -8.12 -9.88
C ASP A 55 7.12 -6.60 -10.07
N LEU A 56 6.23 -5.98 -9.30
CA LEU A 56 5.97 -4.53 -9.35
C LEU A 56 7.16 -3.72 -8.82
N CYS A 57 7.82 -4.18 -7.77
CA CYS A 57 9.01 -3.52 -7.20
C CYS A 57 10.18 -3.44 -8.20
N GLU A 58 10.26 -4.40 -9.13
CA GLU A 58 11.28 -4.47 -10.19
C GLU A 58 10.95 -3.56 -11.39
N GLU A 59 9.73 -3.02 -11.50
CA GLU A 59 9.31 -2.16 -12.61
C GLU A 59 9.73 -0.69 -12.43
N ASP A 60 11.02 -0.42 -12.63
CA ASP A 60 11.59 0.93 -12.56
C ASP A 60 10.88 1.95 -13.48
N GLN A 61 10.36 1.49 -14.61
CA GLN A 61 9.65 2.29 -15.61
C GLN A 61 8.31 2.86 -15.10
N LEU A 62 7.71 2.27 -14.06
CA LEU A 62 6.45 2.72 -13.47
C LEU A 62 6.67 3.77 -12.35
N LYS A 63 7.89 3.89 -11.82
CA LYS A 63 8.23 4.82 -10.73
C LYS A 63 7.93 6.29 -11.02
N PRO A 64 8.16 6.82 -12.25
CA PRO A 64 7.83 8.21 -12.56
C PRO A 64 6.32 8.51 -12.49
N ALA A 65 5.48 7.56 -12.94
CA ALA A 65 4.02 7.75 -13.02
C ALA A 65 3.37 7.91 -11.63
N LEU A 66 3.94 7.29 -10.59
CA LEU A 66 3.45 7.43 -9.22
C LEU A 66 3.65 8.85 -8.65
N ARG A 67 4.64 9.60 -9.15
CA ARG A 67 4.99 10.93 -8.61
C ARG A 67 3.97 12.01 -8.95
N GLU A 68 3.13 11.78 -9.94
CA GLU A 68 2.13 12.74 -10.39
C GLU A 68 0.85 12.63 -9.55
N GLU A 69 0.26 11.43 -9.48
CA GLU A 69 -0.98 11.22 -8.73
C GLU A 69 -1.18 9.74 -8.36
N THR A 70 -1.28 9.43 -7.07
CA THR A 70 -1.44 8.05 -6.56
C THR A 70 -2.66 7.35 -7.15
N THR A 71 -3.80 8.04 -7.22
CA THR A 71 -5.05 7.45 -7.73
C THR A 71 -4.94 7.13 -9.22
N GLU A 72 -4.36 8.02 -10.01
CA GLU A 72 -4.24 7.83 -11.45
C GLU A 72 -3.21 6.74 -11.80
N PHE A 73 -2.11 6.69 -11.04
CA PHE A 73 -1.15 5.59 -11.10
C PHE A 73 -1.86 4.24 -10.97
N TRP A 74 -2.63 4.03 -9.90
CA TRP A 74 -3.30 2.74 -9.66
C TRP A 74 -4.38 2.40 -10.69
N LYS A 75 -4.99 3.39 -11.34
CA LYS A 75 -5.87 3.15 -12.51
C LYS A 75 -5.09 2.68 -13.73
N SER A 76 -3.88 3.20 -13.95
CA SER A 76 -3.03 2.92 -15.10
C SER A 76 -2.31 1.56 -15.04
N VAL A 77 -2.06 1.02 -13.84
CA VAL A 77 -1.44 -0.30 -13.65
C VAL A 77 -2.20 -1.39 -14.43
N PRO A 78 -1.57 -2.29 -15.21
CA PRO A 78 -2.29 -3.31 -15.99
C PRO A 78 -3.00 -4.33 -15.10
N MET A 79 -4.31 -4.52 -15.32
CA MET A 79 -5.10 -5.48 -14.53
C MET A 79 -4.75 -6.93 -14.88
N GLU A 80 -4.29 -7.16 -16.10
CA GLU A 80 -3.89 -8.46 -16.63
C GLU A 80 -2.59 -8.96 -15.98
N LYS A 81 -1.70 -8.03 -15.61
CA LYS A 81 -0.41 -8.33 -14.98
C LYS A 81 -0.48 -8.34 -13.46
N TYR A 82 -1.24 -7.41 -12.87
CA TYR A 82 -1.30 -7.22 -11.41
C TYR A 82 -2.75 -7.28 -10.87
N PRO A 83 -3.51 -8.36 -11.12
CA PRO A 83 -4.92 -8.41 -10.77
C PRO A 83 -5.21 -8.34 -9.27
N ASN A 84 -4.36 -8.91 -8.41
CA ASN A 84 -4.56 -8.91 -6.97
C ASN A 84 -4.14 -7.58 -6.36
N VAL A 85 -2.94 -7.12 -6.70
CA VAL A 85 -2.36 -5.86 -6.23
C VAL A 85 -3.21 -4.67 -6.65
N LYS A 86 -3.60 -4.56 -7.93
CA LYS A 86 -4.46 -3.48 -8.42
C LYS A 86 -5.82 -3.48 -7.73
N ARG A 87 -6.45 -4.65 -7.57
CA ARG A 87 -7.75 -4.75 -6.90
C ARG A 87 -7.66 -4.32 -5.45
N ALA A 88 -6.60 -4.70 -4.74
CA ALA A 88 -6.37 -4.26 -3.37
C ALA A 88 -6.19 -2.74 -3.28
N ALA A 89 -5.36 -2.15 -4.16
CA ALA A 89 -5.17 -0.70 -4.21
C ALA A 89 -6.49 0.06 -4.46
N LEU A 90 -7.25 -0.33 -5.49
CA LEU A 90 -8.53 0.29 -5.80
C LEU A 90 -9.55 0.13 -4.66
N LYS A 91 -9.57 -1.03 -4.00
CA LYS A 91 -10.42 -1.26 -2.82
C LYS A 91 -10.04 -0.31 -1.69
N ILE A 92 -8.76 -0.16 -1.37
CA ILE A 92 -8.34 0.76 -0.30
C ILE A 92 -8.66 2.21 -0.68
N LEU A 93 -8.35 2.64 -1.91
CA LEU A 93 -8.67 4.00 -2.40
C LEU A 93 -10.16 4.32 -2.27
N SER A 94 -11.05 3.38 -2.64
CA SER A 94 -12.50 3.57 -2.51
C SER A 94 -13.01 3.77 -1.07
N MET A 95 -12.20 3.45 -0.05
CA MET A 95 -12.57 3.70 1.35
C MET A 95 -12.43 5.19 1.72
N PHE A 96 -11.73 5.98 0.90
CA PHE A 96 -11.39 7.37 1.21
C PHE A 96 -12.15 8.42 0.37
N GLY A 97 -12.96 7.99 -0.62
CA GLY A 97 -13.83 8.86 -1.42
C GLY A 97 -13.19 9.30 -2.73
#